data_AF-A0A527VZ50-F1
#
_entry.id   AF-A0A527VZ50-F1
#
_cell.length_a   1.000
_cell.length_b   1.000
_cell.length_c   1.000
_cell.angle_alpha   90.00
_cell.angle_beta   90.00
_cell.angle_gamma   90.00
#
_symmetry.space_group_name_H-M   'P 1'
#
loop_
_entity.id
_entity.type
_entity.pdbx_description
1 polymer ?
#
loop_
_entity_poly.entity_id
_entity_poly.type
_entity_poly.pdbx_seq_one_letter_code
_entity_poly.pdbx_strand_id
1 'polypeptide(L)'
;ERLMLLEEGHCLREQALAVCGNVRPVAMASYGATSLTTLLQMVAHGLGVTLVPEMAASAAGVMPDLRIVPFQEPMPQRMICMAWRKNKVRQDECMELARIIRGLDRAVLAA
;
A
#
# COMPACT_ATOMS: atom_id res chain seq x y z
N GLU A 1 -15.50 -5.75 -10.77
CA GLU A 1 -14.27 -6.47 -11.15
C GLU A 1 -13.77 -7.30 -9.98
N ARG A 2 -12.76 -8.14 -10.18
CA ARG A 2 -12.18 -9.03 -9.16
C ARG A 2 -11.15 -8.26 -8.32
N LEU A 3 -11.34 -8.17 -7.01
CA LEU A 3 -10.37 -7.58 -6.10
C LEU A 3 -9.24 -8.57 -5.81
N MET A 4 -8.02 -8.17 -6.16
CA MET A 4 -6.78 -8.88 -5.92
C MET A 4 -6.12 -8.36 -4.65
N LEU A 5 -5.64 -9.27 -3.81
CA LEU A 5 -5.08 -8.97 -2.50
C LEU A 5 -3.69 -9.58 -2.36
N LEU A 6 -2.87 -9.00 -1.48
CA LEU A 6 -1.69 -9.67 -0.98
C LEU A 6 -2.05 -10.91 -0.15
N GLU A 7 -1.06 -11.76 0.07
CA GLU A 7 -1.16 -12.90 0.99
C GLU A 7 -1.46 -12.47 2.43
N GLU A 8 -1.90 -13.43 3.24
CA GLU A 8 -2.13 -13.24 4.67
C GLU A 8 -0.83 -12.85 5.39
N GLY A 9 -0.95 -11.98 6.40
CA GLY A 9 0.19 -11.45 7.14
C GLY A 9 0.71 -10.10 6.63
N HIS A 10 0.23 -9.63 5.49
CA HIS A 10 0.51 -8.27 5.00
C HIS A 10 -0.58 -7.30 5.43
N CYS A 11 -0.29 -6.33 6.31
CA CYS A 11 -1.27 -5.33 6.79
C CYS A 11 -2.10 -4.64 5.68
N LEU A 12 -1.55 -4.52 4.47
CA LEU A 12 -2.26 -3.91 3.33
C LEU A 12 -3.44 -4.78 2.84
N ARG A 13 -3.39 -6.10 3.04
CA ARG A 13 -4.52 -7.01 2.78
C ARG A 13 -5.69 -6.66 3.67
N GLU A 14 -5.47 -6.58 4.98
CA GLU A 14 -6.53 -6.25 5.94
C GLU A 14 -7.03 -4.82 5.73
N GLN A 15 -6.15 -3.88 5.39
CA GLN A 15 -6.54 -2.52 4.98
C GLN A 15 -7.43 -2.54 3.72
N ALA A 16 -7.06 -3.31 2.70
CA ALA A 16 -7.86 -3.44 1.49
C ALA A 16 -9.22 -4.12 1.75
N LEU A 17 -9.27 -5.11 2.63
CA LEU A 17 -10.52 -5.72 3.09
C LEU A 17 -11.38 -4.73 3.89
N ALA A 18 -10.79 -3.92 4.77
CA ALA A 18 -11.52 -2.92 5.53
C ALA A 18 -12.12 -1.81 4.65
N VAL A 19 -11.42 -1.43 3.57
CA VAL A 19 -11.87 -0.39 2.63
C VAL A 19 -12.81 -0.94 1.57
N CYS A 20 -12.51 -2.10 0.99
CA CYS A 20 -13.17 -2.63 -0.20
C CYS A 20 -14.01 -3.91 0.07
N GLY A 21 -13.92 -4.52 1.25
CA GLY A 21 -14.46 -5.86 1.55
C GLY A 21 -15.97 -5.96 1.69
N ASN A 22 -16.70 -4.83 1.67
CA ASN A 22 -18.16 -4.83 1.54
C ASN A 22 -18.63 -5.28 0.15
N VAL A 23 -17.70 -5.45 -0.81
CA VAL A 23 -17.96 -5.97 -2.15
C VAL A 23 -17.97 -7.51 -2.12
N ARG A 24 -18.98 -8.13 -2.74
CA ARG A 24 -19.32 -9.57 -2.64
C ARG A 24 -18.11 -10.54 -2.65
N PRO A 25 -18.14 -11.63 -1.85
CA PRO A 25 -17.04 -12.60 -1.71
C PRO A 25 -16.55 -13.24 -3.02
N VAL A 26 -17.44 -13.41 -4.01
CA VAL A 26 -17.11 -14.00 -5.32
C VAL A 26 -16.11 -13.14 -6.12
N ALA A 27 -16.01 -11.85 -5.79
CA ALA A 27 -15.03 -10.94 -6.38
C ALA A 27 -13.67 -10.97 -5.67
N MET A 28 -13.53 -11.66 -4.54
CA MET A 28 -12.29 -11.67 -3.75
C MET A 28 -11.53 -12.95 -4.05
N ALA A 29 -10.50 -12.87 -4.87
CA ALA A 29 -9.62 -14.01 -5.03
C ALA A 29 -8.30 -13.77 -4.35
N SER A 30 -7.93 -14.76 -3.54
CA SER A 30 -6.60 -14.92 -2.99
C SER A 30 -5.62 -15.40 -4.06
N TYR A 31 -5.54 -14.68 -5.19
CA TYR A 31 -4.29 -14.66 -5.94
C TYR A 31 -3.32 -13.83 -5.12
N GLY A 32 -2.81 -14.46 -4.07
CA GLY A 32 -1.89 -13.86 -3.15
C GLY A 32 -0.58 -13.62 -3.87
N ALA A 33 -0.30 -12.36 -4.17
CA ALA A 33 1.07 -11.96 -4.44
C ALA A 33 1.76 -11.76 -3.09
N THR A 34 3.00 -12.25 -2.98
CA THR A 34 3.88 -11.98 -1.82
C THR A 34 4.50 -10.57 -1.88
N SER A 35 4.29 -9.84 -2.97
CA SER A 35 4.75 -8.47 -3.16
C SER A 35 3.72 -7.60 -3.87
N LEU A 36 3.68 -6.32 -3.52
CA LEU A 36 2.84 -5.33 -4.20
C LEU A 36 3.20 -5.20 -5.68
N THR A 37 4.49 -5.31 -6.03
CA THR A 37 4.95 -5.25 -7.42
C THR A 37 4.35 -6.37 -8.26
N THR A 38 4.37 -7.61 -7.78
CA THR A 38 3.74 -8.75 -8.48
C THR A 38 2.24 -8.54 -8.60
N LEU A 39 1.58 -8.03 -7.55
CA LEU A 39 0.15 -7.74 -7.57
C LEU A 39 -0.22 -6.73 -8.66
N LEU A 40 0.56 -5.65 -8.79
CA LEU A 40 0.38 -4.64 -9.83
C LEU A 40 0.59 -5.22 -11.23
N GLN A 41 1.58 -6.09 -11.43
CA GLN A 41 1.79 -6.78 -12.70
C GLN A 41 0.59 -7.66 -13.08
N MET A 42 -0.01 -8.36 -12.11
CA MET A 42 -1.20 -9.16 -12.38
C MET A 42 -2.40 -8.30 -12.80
N VAL A 43 -2.58 -7.15 -12.16
CA VAL A 43 -3.61 -6.16 -12.54
C VAL A 43 -3.34 -5.62 -13.96
N ALA A 44 -2.08 -5.31 -14.29
CA ALA A 44 -1.69 -4.85 -15.63
C ALA A 44 -2.02 -5.89 -16.73
N HIS A 45 -1.98 -7.18 -16.40
CA HIS A 45 -2.38 -8.27 -17.30
C HIS A 45 -3.88 -8.59 -17.25
N GLY A 46 -4.70 -7.74 -16.63
CA GLY A 46 -6.16 -7.84 -16.65
C GLY A 46 -6.76 -8.89 -15.69
N LEU A 47 -6.00 -9.35 -14.69
CA LEU A 47 -6.49 -10.38 -13.74
C LEU A 47 -7.47 -9.83 -12.69
N GLY A 48 -7.61 -8.50 -12.59
CA GLY A 48 -8.50 -7.83 -11.65
C GLY A 48 -8.08 -6.40 -11.34
N VAL A 49 -8.45 -5.92 -10.17
CA VAL A 49 -8.08 -4.61 -9.60
C VAL A 49 -7.53 -4.78 -8.19
N THR A 50 -6.80 -3.78 -7.69
CA THR A 50 -6.28 -3.81 -6.32
C THR A 50 -6.32 -2.43 -5.66
N LEU A 51 -6.17 -2.41 -4.33
CA LEU A 51 -5.94 -1.19 -3.56
C LEU A 51 -4.44 -0.91 -3.50
N VAL A 52 -4.04 0.28 -3.92
CA VAL A 52 -2.66 0.76 -3.90
C VAL A 52 -2.56 2.00 -2.99
N PRO A 53 -1.58 2.07 -2.07
CA PRO A 53 -1.34 3.28 -1.29
C PRO A 53 -0.70 4.37 -2.17
N GLU A 54 -0.95 5.64 -1.85
CA GLU A 54 -0.44 6.80 -2.60
C GLU A 54 1.09 6.75 -2.85
N MET A 55 1.87 6.31 -1.86
CA MET A 55 3.33 6.18 -1.98
C MET A 55 3.81 5.15 -3.02
N ALA A 56 2.92 4.27 -3.51
CA ALA A 56 3.22 3.32 -4.58
C ALA A 56 2.58 3.73 -5.91
N ALA A 57 1.94 4.90 -5.98
CA ALA A 57 1.27 5.39 -7.17
C ALA A 57 2.27 5.70 -8.30
N SER A 58 3.49 6.17 -7.98
CA SER A 58 4.53 6.41 -8.98
C SER A 58 4.97 5.12 -9.66
N ALA A 59 5.33 4.11 -8.86
CA ALA A 59 5.73 2.79 -9.35
C ALA A 59 4.61 2.14 -10.19
N ALA A 60 3.34 2.30 -9.79
CA ALA A 60 2.20 1.84 -10.58
C ALA A 60 1.99 2.66 -11.86
N GLY A 61 2.20 3.98 -11.82
CA GLY A 61 2.01 4.89 -12.95
C GLY A 61 3.03 4.73 -14.07
N VAL A 62 4.19 4.12 -13.79
CA VAL A 62 5.21 3.78 -14.81
C VAL A 62 4.84 2.50 -15.57
N MET A 63 3.96 1.65 -15.02
CA MET A 63 3.58 0.41 -15.71
C MET A 63 2.60 0.72 -16.84
N PRO A 64 2.86 0.23 -18.07
CA PRO A 64 1.87 0.31 -19.14
C PRO A 64 0.61 -0.45 -18.72
N ASP A 65 -0.54 0.01 -19.21
CA ASP A 65 -1.85 -0.62 -19.00
C ASP A 65 -2.39 -0.62 -17.55
N LEU A 66 -1.77 0.16 -16.65
CA LEU A 66 -2.36 0.51 -15.36
C LEU A 66 -2.99 1.89 -15.36
N ARG A 67 -4.15 1.98 -14.72
CA ARG A 67 -4.82 3.26 -14.41
C ARG A 67 -5.11 3.34 -12.92
N ILE A 68 -4.63 4.41 -12.30
CA ILE A 68 -4.94 4.72 -10.90
C ILE A 68 -6.22 5.55 -10.85
N VAL A 69 -7.15 5.13 -10.00
CA VAL A 69 -8.41 5.83 -9.77
C VAL A 69 -8.50 6.18 -8.28
N PRO A 70 -8.53 7.46 -7.90
CA PRO A 70 -8.67 7.85 -6.51
C PRO A 70 -10.08 7.54 -5.99
N PHE A 71 -10.20 7.31 -4.67
CA PHE A 71 -11.50 7.22 -4.00
C PHE A 71 -12.17 8.60 -3.95
N GLN A 72 -13.50 8.60 -3.79
CA GLN A 72 -14.21 9.83 -3.42
C GLN A 72 -13.91 10.21 -1.97
N GLU A 73 -14.07 11.49 -1.65
CA GLU A 73 -13.92 11.96 -0.27
C GLU A 73 -15.02 11.40 0.64
N PRO A 74 -14.71 11.03 1.89
CA PRO A 74 -13.38 11.06 2.51
C PRO A 74 -12.49 9.90 2.03
N MET A 75 -11.29 10.21 1.52
CA MET A 75 -10.36 9.17 1.08
C MET A 75 -9.85 8.31 2.24
N PRO A 76 -9.72 6.98 2.07
CA PRO A 76 -9.14 6.11 3.09
C PRO A 76 -7.65 6.45 3.28
N GLN A 77 -7.23 6.56 4.53
CA GLN A 77 -5.88 6.91 4.92
C GLN A 77 -5.27 5.89 5.87
N ARG A 78 -3.95 5.79 5.86
CA ARG A 78 -3.18 4.97 6.81
C ARG A 78 -2.07 5.80 7.43
N MET A 79 -1.78 5.54 8.70
CA MET A 79 -0.66 6.16 9.40
C MET A 79 0.57 5.25 9.32
N ILE A 80 1.68 5.76 8.82
CA ILE A 80 2.98 5.09 8.87
C ILE A 80 3.74 5.58 10.09
N CYS A 81 4.22 4.64 10.90
CA CYS A 81 4.88 4.94 12.17
C CYS A 81 6.24 4.26 12.24
N MET A 82 7.17 4.89 12.95
CA MET A 82 8.38 4.23 13.42
C MET A 82 8.17 3.75 14.85
N ALA A 83 8.59 2.51 15.13
CA ALA A 83 8.48 1.90 16.44
C ALA A 83 9.83 1.32 16.88
N TRP A 84 10.16 1.47 18.17
CA TRP A 84 11.37 0.91 18.78
C TRP A 84 11.10 0.48 20.23
N ARG A 85 12.00 -0.31 20.80
CA ARG A 85 11.89 -0.76 22.21
C ARG A 85 12.22 0.38 23.17
N LYS A 86 11.43 0.51 24.25
CA LYS A 86 11.47 1.61 25.23
C LYS A 86 12.82 1.83 25.94
N ASN A 87 13.63 0.79 26.14
CA ASN A 87 14.85 0.84 26.97
C ASN A 87 16.16 0.82 26.17
N LYS A 88 16.23 1.51 25.03
CA LYS A 88 17.41 1.45 24.15
C LYS A 88 18.28 2.71 24.24
N VAL A 89 19.58 2.47 24.26
CA VAL A 89 20.71 3.45 24.18
C VAL A 89 20.66 4.37 22.96
N ARG A 90 19.83 4.07 21.94
CA ARG A 90 19.80 4.77 20.64
C ARG A 90 18.49 5.51 20.36
N GLN A 91 17.72 5.87 21.40
CA GLN A 91 16.46 6.59 21.22
C GLN A 91 16.66 7.89 20.43
N ASP A 92 17.70 8.64 20.74
CA ASP A 92 18.01 9.90 20.06
C ASP A 92 18.28 9.66 18.57
N GLU A 93 19.03 8.61 18.22
CA GLU A 93 19.27 8.25 16.82
C GLU A 93 18.00 7.79 16.09
N CYS A 94 17.11 7.06 16.76
CA CYS A 94 15.80 6.71 16.20
C CYS A 94 14.95 7.97 15.93
N MET A 95 15.02 8.95 16.83
CA MET A 95 14.32 10.23 16.68
C MET A 95 14.93 11.07 15.55
N GLU A 96 16.25 11.09 15.40
CA GLU A 96 16.89 11.76 14.27
C GLU A 96 16.52 11.11 12.95
N LEU A 97 16.54 9.78 12.86
CA LEU A 97 16.09 9.07 11.67
C LEU A 97 14.62 9.37 11.35
N ALA A 98 13.76 9.44 12.38
CA ALA A 98 12.36 9.82 12.20
C ALA A 98 12.20 11.25 11.69
N ARG A 99 13.04 12.20 12.14
CA ARG A 99 13.05 13.57 11.59
C ARG A 99 13.47 13.58 10.13
N ILE A 100 14.55 12.86 9.78
CA ILE A 100 15.03 12.76 8.40
C ILE A 100 13.92 12.21 7.51
N ILE A 101 13.30 11.08 7.88
CA ILE A 101 12.24 10.45 7.09
C ILE A 101 11.02 11.37 6.94
N ARG A 102 10.61 12.09 8.00
CA ARG A 102 9.50 13.06 7.93
C ARG A 102 9.84 14.30 7.09
N GLY A 103 11.11 14.66 7.04
CA GLY A 103 11.62 15.79 6.25
C GLY A 103 11.83 15.46 4.77
N LEU A 104 11.67 14.20 4.35
CA LEU A 104 11.66 13.84 2.94
C LEU A 104 10.42 14.44 2.27
N ASP A 105 10.65 15.20 1.20
CA ASP A 105 9.57 15.77 0.38
C ASP A 105 8.68 14.65 -0.18
N ARG A 106 7.39 14.95 -0.40
CA ARG A 106 6.46 14.08 -1.14
C ARG A 106 7.06 13.65 -2.48
N ALA A 107 7.87 14.48 -3.13
CA ALA A 107 8.57 14.12 -4.36
C ALA A 107 9.50 12.91 -4.21
N VAL A 108 10.12 12.71 -3.04
CA VAL A 108 10.97 11.54 -2.74
C VAL A 108 10.13 10.32 -2.37
N LEU A 109 8.98 10.54 -1.73
CA LEU A 109 8.04 9.46 -1.37
C LEU A 109 7.18 8.99 -2.56
N ALA A 110 7.14 9.77 -3.63
CA ALA A 110 6.46 9.49 -4.89
C ALA A 110 7.45 9.29 -6.06
N ALA A 111 8.74 9.11 -5.80
CA ALA A 111 9.73 8.65 -6.78
C ALA A 111 9.84 7.12 -6.68
#